data_AF-A0A5B7HIJ6-F1
#
_entry.id   AF-A0A5B7HIJ6-F1
#
_cell.length_a   1.000
_cell.length_b   1.000
_cell.length_c   1.000
_cell.angle_alpha   90.00
_cell.angle_beta   90.00
_cell.angle_gamma   90.00
#
_symmetry.space_group_name_H-M   'P 1'
#
loop_
_entity.id
_entity.type
_entity.pdbx_description
1 polymer ?
#
loop_
_entity_poly.entity_id
_entity_poly.type
_entity_poly.pdbx_seq_one_letter_code
_entity_poly.pdbx_strand_id
1 'polypeptide(L)' 'MSDQGSADRFYTELLIDEIEKRPTIWDMTCADYKDRLVKKRCWEELVDIFCSGDEQEKKNVGK' A
#
# COMPACT_ATOMS: atom_id res chain seq x y z
N MET A 1 -32.28 -2.19 -3.91
CA MET A 1 -30.94 -2.71 -4.20
C MET A 1 -30.06 -1.51 -4.43
N SER A 2 -29.37 -1.02 -3.39
CA SER A 2 -28.50 0.14 -3.51
C SER A 2 -27.14 -0.32 -3.96
N ASP A 3 -26.66 0.31 -5.03
CA ASP A 3 -25.36 0.14 -5.67
C ASP A 3 -24.23 0.39 -4.65
N GLN A 4 -23.69 -0.68 -4.07
CA GLN A 4 -22.53 -0.65 -3.16
C GLN A 4 -21.25 -1.09 -3.91
N GLY A 5 -21.23 -0.98 -5.24
CA GLY A 5 -20.14 -1.49 -6.10
C GLY A 5 -19.24 -0.42 -6.72
N SER A 6 -19.45 0.86 -6.40
CA SER A 6 -18.76 1.99 -7.03
C SER A 6 -17.46 2.40 -6.30
N ALA A 7 -17.47 2.46 -4.97
CA ALA A 7 -16.30 2.87 -4.19
C ALA A 7 -15.14 1.86 -4.26
N ASP A 8 -15.44 0.55 -4.23
CA ASP A 8 -14.46 -0.54 -4.24
C ASP A 8 -13.61 -0.56 -5.52
N ARG A 9 -14.23 -0.29 -6.68
CA ARG A 9 -13.49 -0.18 -7.95
C ARG A 9 -12.52 0.98 -7.94
N PHE A 10 -12.92 2.13 -7.40
CA PHE A 10 -12.05 3.31 -7.36
C PHE A 10 -10.81 3.07 -6.49
N TYR A 11 -10.96 2.43 -5.33
CA TYR A 11 -9.81 2.03 -4.50
C TYR A 11 -8.92 0.98 -5.17
N THR A 12 -9.51 0.05 -5.91
CA THR A 12 -8.77 -0.99 -6.63
C THR A 12 -7.91 -0.40 -7.75
N GLU A 13 -8.47 0.46 -8.60
CA GLU A 13 -7.72 1.10 -9.70
C GLU A 13 -6.59 1.98 -9.16
N LEU A 14 -6.84 2.71 -8.07
CA LEU A 14 -5.80 3.49 -7.38
C LEU A 14 -4.69 2.60 -6.81
N LEU A 15 -5.05 1.46 -6.21
CA LEU A 15 -4.07 0.52 -5.67
C LEU A 15 -3.20 -0.08 -6.79
N ILE A 16 -3.81 -0.43 -7.93
CA ILE A 16 -3.08 -0.93 -9.09
C ILE A 16 -2.08 0.12 -9.58
N ASP A 17 -2.50 1.36 -9.79
CA ASP A 17 -1.62 2.46 -10.24
C ASP A 17 -0.45 2.69 -9.27
N GLU A 18 -0.70 2.61 -7.97
CA GLU A 18 0.33 2.82 -6.94
C GLU A 18 1.31 1.64 -6.81
N ILE A 19 0.85 0.41 -7.09
CA ILE A 19 1.70 -0.78 -7.20
C ILE A 19 2.57 -0.69 -8.46
N GLU A 20 2.00 -0.27 -9.60
CA GLU A 20 2.73 -0.16 -10.88
C GLU A 20 3.90 0.83 -10.79
N LYS A 21 3.75 1.93 -10.05
CA LYS A 21 4.83 2.90 -9.77
C LYS A 21 6.01 2.33 -8.99
N ARG A 22 5.84 1.19 -8.31
CA ARG A 22 6.86 0.54 -7.46
C ARG A 22 7.28 -0.80 -8.07
N PRO A 23 8.12 -0.79 -9.12
CA PRO A 23 8.56 -2.02 -9.81
C PRO A 23 9.24 -3.01 -8.87
N THR A 24 9.88 -2.54 -7.79
CA THR A 24 10.45 -3.39 -6.75
C THR A 24 9.46 -4.42 -6.18
N ILE A 25 8.16 -4.12 -6.18
CA ILE A 25 7.12 -5.00 -5.66
C ILE A 25 6.79 -6.12 -6.65
N TRP A 26 6.55 -5.78 -7.92
CA TRP A 26 5.92 -6.68 -8.90
C TRP A 26 6.81 -7.07 -10.08
N ASP A 27 7.79 -6.25 -10.46
CA ASP A 27 8.66 -6.49 -11.60
C ASP A 27 9.87 -7.34 -11.19
N MET A 28 9.86 -8.62 -11.61
CA MET A 28 10.95 -9.56 -11.32
C MET A 28 12.26 -9.24 -12.06
N THR A 29 12.21 -8.36 -13.06
CA THR A 29 13.38 -7.91 -13.82
C THR A 29 14.04 -6.67 -13.21
N CYS A 30 13.35 -5.98 -12.30
CA CYS A 30 13.89 -4.87 -11.55
C CYS A 30 15.11 -5.31 -10.72
N ALA A 31 16.19 -4.52 -10.76
CA ALA A 31 17.43 -4.81 -10.04
C ALA A 31 17.19 -4.98 -8.53
N ASP A 32 16.28 -4.17 -7.97
CA ASP A 32 15.96 -4.14 -6.55
C ASP A 32 14.89 -5.17 -6.14
N TYR A 33 14.32 -5.95 -7.07
CA TYR A 33 13.23 -6.89 -6.76
C TYR A 33 13.58 -7.92 -5.67
N LYS A 34 14.86 -8.31 -5.61
CA LYS A 34 15.40 -9.24 -4.60
C LYS A 34 15.84 -8.54 -3.31
N ASP A 35 15.90 -7.22 -3.29
CA ASP A 35 16.20 -6.44 -2.09
C ASP A 35 14.99 -6.41 -1.17
N ARG A 36 15.09 -7.16 -0.08
CA ARG A 36 14.00 -7.29 0.91
C ARG A 36 13.76 -5.99 1.68
N LEU A 37 14.79 -5.16 1.87
CA LEU A 37 14.66 -3.90 2.60
C LEU A 37 13.96 -2.86 1.73
N VAL A 38 14.32 -2.75 0.45
CA VAL A 38 13.66 -1.83 -0.49
C VAL A 38 12.21 -2.28 -0.71
N LYS A 39 11.97 -3.58 -0.93
CA LYS A 39 10.61 -4.12 -1.05
C LYS A 39 9.75 -3.83 0.18
N LYS A 40 10.31 -3.99 1.40
CA LYS A 40 9.61 -3.65 2.65
C LYS A 40 9.20 -2.17 2.68
N ARG A 41 10.13 -1.26 2.37
CA ARG A 41 9.85 0.19 2.34
C ARG A 41 8.74 0.55 1.36
N CYS A 42 8.78 -0.01 0.15
CA CYS A 42 7.75 0.21 -0.86
C CYS A 42 6.35 -0.21 -0.38
N TRP A 43 6.24 -1.30 0.39
CA TRP A 43 4.98 -1.71 1.03
C TRP A 43 4.57 -0.80 2.19
N GLU A 44 5.52 -0.35 3.02
CA GLU A 44 5.25 0.59 4.10
C GLU A 44 4.68 1.91 3.57
N GLU A 45 5.20 2.42 2.46
CA GLU A 45 4.66 3.60 1.78
C GLU A 45 3.22 3.39 1.27
N LEU A 46 2.89 2.20 0.76
CA LEU A 46 1.53 1.87 0.35
C LEU A 46 0.57 1.84 1.56
N VAL A 47 1.01 1.27 2.68
CA VAL A 47 0.23 1.29 3.91
C VAL A 47 0.01 2.72 4.39
N ASP A 48 1.02 3.58 4.30
CA ASP A 48 0.87 5.01 4.61
C ASP A 48 -0.19 5.65 3.69
N ILE A 49 -0.12 5.46 2.37
CA ILE A 49 -1.06 6.08 1.43
C ILE A 49 -2.52 5.61 1.64
N PHE A 50 -2.74 4.31 1.87
CA PHE A 50 -4.08 3.72 1.93
C PHE A 50 -4.64 3.54 3.35
N CYS A 51 -3.79 3.54 4.38
CA CYS A 51 -4.17 3.31 5.78
C CYS A 51 -3.82 4.46 6.73
N SER A 52 -3.27 5.60 6.24
CA SER A 52 -3.05 6.82 7.05
C SER A 52 -4.32 7.39 7.71
N GLY A 53 -5.52 6.90 7.35
CA GLY A 53 -6.79 7.31 7.94
C GLY A 53 -7.04 6.80 9.37
N ASP A 54 -6.29 5.80 9.86
CA ASP A 54 -6.55 5.09 11.12
C ASP A 54 -5.48 5.33 12.21
N GLU A 55 -4.64 6.36 12.07
CA GLU A 55 -3.56 6.65 13.03
C GLU A 55 -4.00 7.54 14.22
N GLN A 56 -5.18 7.27 14.78
CA GLN A 56 -5.67 7.85 16.04
C GLN A 56 -6.00 6.76 17.07
N GLU A 57 -5.09 5.82 17.36
CA GLU A 57 -4.94 5.21 18.71
C GLU A 57 -3.83 4.16 18.72
N LYS A 58 -2.56 4.58 18.76
CA LYS A 58 -1.52 3.85 19.52
C LYS A 58 -0.64 4.84 20.29
N LYS A 59 -1.29 5.65 21.13
CA LYS A 59 -0.64 6.27 22.28
C LYS A 59 -0.73 5.29 23.45
N ASN A 60 0.45 4.88 23.94
CA ASN A 60 0.75 4.49 25.32
C ASN A 60 0.39 3.06 25.77
N VAL A 61 1.39 2.17 25.70
CA VAL A 61 1.89 1.39 26.86
C VAL A 61 3.41 1.35 26.65
N GLY A 62 4.27 1.94 27.47
CA GLY A 62 4.14 2.20 28.89
C GLY A 62 5.03 1.23 29.66
N LYS A 63 6.33 1.50 29.63
CA LYS A 63 7.41 1.07 30.54
C LYS A 63 8.02 -0.33 30.38
#